data_AF-A0A0F9Q9X3-F1
#
_entry.id   AF-A0A0F9Q9X3-F1
#
_cell.length_a   1.000
_cell.length_b   1.000
_cell.length_c   1.000
_cell.angle_alpha   90.00
_cell.angle_beta   90.00
_cell.angle_gamma   90.00
#
_symmetry.space_group_name_H-M   'P 1'
#
loop_
_entity.id
_entity.type
_entity.pdbx_description
1 polymer ?
#
loop_
_entity_poly.entity_id
_entity_poly.type
_entity_poly.pdbx_seq_one_letter_code
_entity_poly.pdbx_strand_id
1 'polypeptide(L)'
;MTDETETKAPTVEELQAKVSRLTTQVAEDTKAVEAATGNFKSVMKSGDVDKALEAADSRTKAQATLAKSTSQLKTATGAVTSANYAANAENIATIHNQVRDGKLNMGDAFSRLEGLGVTKLTIERSEESGKLVINSAGPTVKRPRSSGGGTGSRGQSLTVDGEEFASASAAMRNFYPDSGPLNRDSIISKLTNAGHEVA
;
A
#
# COMPACT_ATOMS: atom_id res chain seq x y z
N MET A 1 -24.55 7.46 19.92
CA MET A 1 -23.26 7.71 20.57
C MET A 1 -22.26 6.83 19.85
N THR A 2 -21.69 7.33 18.77
CA THR A 2 -20.67 6.64 17.97
C THR A 2 -19.34 6.97 18.60
N ASP A 3 -18.66 5.98 19.17
CA ASP A 3 -17.28 6.10 19.61
C ASP A 3 -16.42 6.43 18.39
N GLU A 4 -16.08 7.70 18.25
CA GLU A 4 -14.96 8.15 17.44
C GLU A 4 -13.69 7.65 18.13
N THR A 5 -13.30 6.41 17.84
CA THR A 5 -11.93 5.98 18.13
C THR A 5 -11.02 6.80 17.24
N GLU A 6 -10.50 7.91 17.77
CA GLU A 6 -9.30 8.57 17.24
C GLU A 6 -8.23 7.49 17.12
N THR A 7 -8.04 6.95 15.91
CA THR A 7 -6.91 6.10 15.60
C THR A 7 -5.67 6.98 15.62
N LYS A 8 -5.09 7.14 16.81
CA LYS A 8 -3.81 7.82 17.01
C LYS A 8 -2.80 7.22 16.03
N ALA A 9 -2.15 8.07 15.24
CA ALA A 9 -1.13 7.62 14.31
C ALA A 9 -0.05 6.85 15.10
N PRO A 10 0.38 5.67 14.60
CA PRO A 10 1.37 4.87 15.30
C PRO A 10 2.68 5.65 15.45
N THR A 11 3.29 5.54 16.62
CA THR A 11 4.58 6.16 16.95
C THR A 11 5.72 5.53 16.15
N VAL A 12 6.86 6.22 16.05
CA VAL A 12 8.07 5.70 15.41
C VAL A 12 8.50 4.37 16.05
N GLU A 13 8.45 4.29 17.38
CA GLU A 13 8.84 3.11 18.15
C GLU A 13 7.93 1.90 17.86
N GLU A 14 6.62 2.11 17.78
CA GLU A 14 5.66 1.06 17.41
C GLU A 14 5.88 0.55 15.98
N LEU A 15 6.19 1.47 15.05
CA LEU A 15 6.52 1.11 13.67
C LEU A 15 7.84 0.34 13.57
N GLN A 16 8.86 0.72 14.36
CA GLN A 16 10.13 -0.01 14.45
C GLN A 16 9.95 -1.42 15.05
N ALA A 17 9.15 -1.54 16.11
CA ALA A 17 8.80 -2.84 16.69
C ALA A 17 8.08 -3.72 15.65
N LYS A 18 7.20 -3.14 14.84
CA LYS A 18 6.53 -3.85 13.74
C LYS A 18 7.51 -4.30 12.65
N VAL A 19 8.46 -3.44 12.26
CA VAL A 19 9.53 -3.79 11.31
C VAL A 19 10.36 -4.96 11.84
N SER A 20 10.75 -4.93 13.12
CA SER A 20 11.50 -6.02 13.75
C SER A 20 10.73 -7.35 13.68
N ARG A 21 9.45 -7.37 14.08
CA ARG A 21 8.60 -8.58 14.00
C ARG A 21 8.46 -9.09 12.57
N LEU A 22 8.20 -8.21 11.60
CA LEU A 22 8.08 -8.59 10.19
C LEU A 22 9.40 -9.08 9.59
N THR A 23 10.54 -8.59 10.08
CA THR A 23 11.86 -9.07 9.67
C THR A 23 12.06 -10.51 10.12
N THR A 24 11.70 -10.85 11.36
CA THR A 24 11.69 -12.23 11.84
C THR A 24 10.76 -13.11 11.01
N GLN A 25 9.54 -12.64 10.73
CA GLN A 25 8.58 -13.38 9.90
C GLN A 25 9.11 -13.68 8.50
N VAL A 26 9.74 -12.70 7.84
CA VAL A 26 10.34 -12.91 6.51
C VAL A 26 11.45 -13.96 6.56
N ALA A 27 12.26 -13.99 7.63
CA ALA A 27 13.28 -15.01 7.81
C ALA A 27 12.68 -16.42 8.02
N GLU A 28 11.59 -16.54 8.77
CA GLU A 28 10.85 -17.79 8.95
C GLU A 28 10.20 -18.27 7.64
N ASP A 29 9.53 -17.37 6.93
CA ASP A 29 8.89 -17.68 5.65
C ASP A 29 9.93 -18.09 4.58
N THR A 30 11.13 -17.50 4.62
CA THR A 30 12.25 -17.89 3.76
C THR A 30 12.66 -19.34 4.02
N LYS A 31 12.83 -19.72 5.28
CA LYS A 31 13.12 -21.12 5.66
C LYS A 31 12.00 -22.07 5.24
N ALA A 32 10.74 -21.65 5.35
CA ALA A 32 9.60 -22.44 4.90
C ALA A 32 9.63 -22.68 3.37
N VAL A 33 9.99 -21.65 2.58
CA VAL A 33 10.17 -21.77 1.13
C VAL A 33 11.34 -22.71 0.78
N GLU A 34 12.45 -22.62 1.50
CA GLU A 34 13.61 -23.51 1.32
C GLU A 34 13.24 -24.97 1.61
N ALA A 35 12.54 -25.23 2.72
CA ALA A 35 12.05 -26.56 3.08
C ALA A 35 11.07 -27.11 2.04
N ALA A 36 10.09 -26.31 1.61
CA ALA A 36 9.13 -26.71 0.58
C ALA A 36 9.80 -26.97 -0.78
N THR A 37 10.82 -26.18 -1.12
CA THR A 37 11.62 -26.39 -2.34
C THR A 37 12.47 -27.66 -2.25
N GLY A 38 13.05 -27.94 -1.09
CA GLY A 38 13.78 -29.19 -0.81
C GLY A 38 12.86 -30.42 -0.94
N ASN A 39 11.68 -30.37 -0.32
CA ASN A 39 10.68 -31.42 -0.43
C ASN A 39 10.26 -31.66 -1.89
N PHE A 40 9.89 -30.59 -2.61
CA PHE A 40 9.52 -30.69 -4.03
C PHE A 40 10.62 -31.35 -4.87
N LYS A 41 11.89 -30.98 -4.68
CA LYS A 41 13.02 -31.62 -5.37
C LYS A 41 13.14 -33.11 -5.04
N SER A 42 12.92 -33.49 -3.78
CA SER A 42 13.00 -34.89 -3.36
C SER A 42 11.88 -35.74 -3.98
N VAL A 43 10.65 -35.20 -4.01
CA VAL A 43 9.48 -35.88 -4.58
C VAL A 43 9.58 -36.00 -6.09
N MET A 44 10.06 -34.95 -6.78
CA MET A 44 10.33 -35.02 -8.22
C MET A 44 11.31 -36.15 -8.59
N LYS A 45 12.29 -36.46 -7.72
CA LYS A 45 13.23 -37.58 -7.94
C LYS A 45 12.60 -38.95 -7.72
N SER A 46 11.51 -39.04 -6.95
CA SER A 46 10.81 -40.29 -6.71
C SER A 46 9.96 -40.75 -7.90
N GLY A 47 9.69 -39.86 -8.86
CA GLY A 47 8.88 -40.15 -10.05
C GLY A 47 7.37 -40.19 -9.80
N ASP A 48 6.92 -39.93 -8.57
CA ASP A 48 5.51 -39.87 -8.19
C ASP A 48 4.92 -38.49 -8.57
N VAL A 49 4.19 -38.45 -9.68
CA VAL A 49 3.65 -37.22 -10.27
C VAL A 49 2.60 -36.56 -9.37
N ASP A 50 1.74 -37.35 -8.72
CA ASP A 50 0.68 -36.84 -7.86
C ASP A 50 1.28 -36.14 -6.63
N LYS A 51 2.26 -36.79 -5.98
CA LYS A 51 2.99 -36.16 -4.87
C LYS A 51 3.79 -34.95 -5.33
N ALA A 52 4.35 -34.98 -6.54
CA ALA A 52 5.09 -33.85 -7.08
C ALA A 52 4.20 -32.62 -7.27
N LEU A 53 2.94 -32.82 -7.71
CA LEU A 53 1.95 -31.77 -7.84
C LEU A 53 1.59 -31.16 -6.46
N GLU A 54 1.31 -32.00 -5.47
CA GLU A 54 1.03 -31.54 -4.09
C GLU A 54 2.20 -30.76 -3.48
N ALA A 55 3.43 -31.22 -3.71
CA ALA A 55 4.64 -30.54 -3.25
C ALA A 55 4.87 -29.21 -4.00
N ALA A 56 4.52 -29.13 -5.29
CA ALA A 56 4.56 -27.89 -6.06
C ALA A 56 3.56 -26.85 -5.54
N ASP A 57 2.35 -27.27 -5.22
CA ASP A 57 1.32 -26.40 -4.62
C ASP A 57 1.76 -25.88 -3.25
N SER A 58 2.33 -26.76 -2.42
CA SER A 58 2.88 -26.38 -1.11
C SER A 58 3.99 -25.35 -1.23
N ARG A 59 4.91 -25.54 -2.19
CA ARG A 59 5.96 -24.56 -2.51
C ARG A 59 5.38 -23.22 -2.99
N THR A 60 4.36 -23.25 -3.84
CA THR A 60 3.71 -22.04 -4.36
C THR A 60 3.03 -21.25 -3.24
N LYS A 61 2.34 -21.93 -2.32
CA LYS A 61 1.73 -21.32 -1.12
C LYS A 61 2.78 -20.69 -0.19
N ALA A 62 3.91 -21.37 0.02
CA ALA A 62 5.02 -20.82 0.81
C ALA A 62 5.60 -19.56 0.17
N GLN A 63 5.81 -19.57 -1.16
CA GLN A 63 6.30 -18.39 -1.90
C GLN A 63 5.31 -17.21 -1.84
N ALA A 64 4.00 -17.48 -1.95
CA ALA A 64 2.97 -16.45 -1.83
C ALA A 64 2.97 -15.81 -0.42
N THR A 65 3.18 -16.62 0.62
CA THR A 65 3.29 -16.15 2.00
C THR A 65 4.51 -15.26 2.19
N LEU A 66 5.69 -15.70 1.73
CA LEU A 66 6.93 -14.91 1.76
C LEU A 66 6.78 -13.57 1.02
N ALA A 67 6.14 -13.59 -0.16
CA ALA A 67 5.89 -12.38 -0.94
C ALA A 67 5.01 -11.38 -0.17
N LYS A 68 3.98 -11.88 0.53
CA LYS A 68 3.10 -11.06 1.38
C LYS A 68 3.88 -10.45 2.54
N SER A 69 4.64 -11.24 3.30
CA SER A 69 5.44 -10.75 4.44
C SER A 69 6.50 -9.75 4.01
N THR A 70 7.15 -9.97 2.87
CA THR A 70 8.12 -9.03 2.29
C THR A 70 7.47 -7.69 1.91
N SER A 71 6.28 -7.73 1.31
CA SER A 71 5.51 -6.52 0.97
C SER A 71 5.07 -5.74 2.22
N GLN A 72 4.65 -6.46 3.26
CA GLN A 72 4.31 -5.88 4.55
C GLN A 72 5.52 -5.24 5.22
N LEU A 73 6.68 -5.91 5.21
CA LEU A 73 7.94 -5.37 5.73
C LEU A 73 8.31 -4.08 5.01
N LYS A 74 8.31 -4.09 3.66
CA LYS A 74 8.58 -2.88 2.85
C LYS A 74 7.65 -1.72 3.22
N THR A 75 6.37 -2.01 3.41
CA THR A 75 5.38 -0.99 3.80
C THR A 75 5.66 -0.45 5.20
N ALA A 76 5.96 -1.32 6.16
CA ALA A 76 6.29 -0.91 7.53
C ALA A 76 7.58 -0.09 7.58
N THR A 77 8.61 -0.48 6.84
CA THR A 77 9.87 0.29 6.72
C THR A 77 9.61 1.67 6.12
N GLY A 78 8.81 1.76 5.06
CA GLY A 78 8.41 3.06 4.50
C GLY A 78 7.64 3.95 5.48
N ALA A 79 6.79 3.34 6.32
CA ALA A 79 6.09 4.06 7.38
C ALA A 79 7.06 4.59 8.46
N VAL A 80 8.08 3.82 8.85
CA VAL A 80 9.14 4.31 9.76
C VAL A 80 9.86 5.52 9.16
N THR A 81 10.26 5.44 7.88
CA THR A 81 10.93 6.58 7.22
C THR A 81 10.02 7.81 7.17
N SER A 82 8.73 7.64 6.91
CA SER A 82 7.73 8.72 6.97
C SER A 82 7.64 9.36 8.34
N ALA A 83 7.54 8.53 9.38
CA ALA A 83 7.34 8.98 10.74
C ALA A 83 8.61 9.68 11.26
N ASN A 84 9.79 9.18 10.89
CA ASN A 84 11.07 9.85 11.15
C ASN A 84 11.15 11.21 10.46
N TYR A 85 10.78 11.30 9.18
CA TYR A 85 10.76 12.57 8.47
C TYR A 85 9.82 13.58 9.14
N ALA A 86 8.61 13.15 9.50
CA ALA A 86 7.63 13.99 10.19
C ALA A 86 8.13 14.44 11.58
N ALA A 87 8.73 13.54 12.35
CA ALA A 87 9.29 13.85 13.67
C ALA A 87 10.48 14.83 13.60
N ASN A 88 11.17 14.91 12.47
CA ASN A 88 12.33 15.78 12.26
C ASN A 88 12.02 17.07 11.48
N ALA A 89 10.74 17.43 11.30
CA ALA A 89 10.34 18.61 10.53
C ALA A 89 11.00 19.91 11.03
N GLU A 90 11.15 20.08 12.35
CA GLU A 90 11.80 21.26 12.96
C GLU A 90 13.30 21.30 12.68
N ASN A 91 13.98 20.15 12.76
CA ASN A 91 15.40 20.02 12.43
C ASN A 91 15.66 20.31 10.95
N ILE A 92 14.78 19.82 10.07
CA ILE A 92 14.81 20.10 8.63
C ILE A 92 14.64 21.60 8.37
N ALA A 93 13.66 22.25 9.01
CA ALA A 93 13.45 23.69 8.89
C ALA A 93 14.66 24.49 9.39
N THR A 94 15.29 24.04 10.47
CA THR A 94 16.52 24.65 11.00
C THR A 94 17.66 24.59 9.98
N ILE A 95 17.86 23.43 9.34
CA ILE A 95 18.87 23.29 8.28
C ILE A 95 18.56 24.21 7.09
N HIS A 96 17.29 24.30 6.66
CA HIS A 96 16.90 25.23 5.60
C HIS A 96 17.26 26.68 5.94
N ASN A 97 17.03 27.11 7.19
CA ASN A 97 17.38 28.45 7.64
C ASN A 97 18.90 28.66 7.67
N GLN A 98 19.69 27.67 8.13
CA GLN A 98 21.15 27.75 8.14
C GLN A 98 21.74 27.92 6.74
N VAL A 99 21.18 27.22 5.75
CA VAL A 99 21.61 27.36 4.35
C VAL A 99 21.20 28.73 3.79
N ARG A 100 19.98 29.20 4.09
CA ARG A 100 19.53 30.54 3.68
C ARG A 100 20.40 31.65 4.27
N ASP A 101 20.83 31.48 5.51
CA ASP A 101 21.70 32.41 6.22
C ASP A 101 23.19 32.30 5.81
N GLY A 102 23.53 31.38 4.91
CA GLY A 102 24.92 31.13 4.49
C GLY A 102 25.81 30.49 5.56
N LYS A 103 25.22 29.99 6.65
CA LYS A 103 25.93 29.34 7.77
C LYS A 103 26.27 27.88 7.49
N LEU A 104 25.60 27.28 6.51
CA LEU A 104 25.81 25.90 6.10
C LEU A 104 25.86 25.82 4.57
N ASN A 105 26.88 25.17 4.03
CA ASN A 105 26.96 24.94 2.59
C ASN A 105 25.95 23.85 2.16
N MET A 106 25.62 23.82 0.87
CA MET A 106 24.58 22.93 0.36
C MET A 106 24.97 21.44 0.42
N GLY A 107 26.25 21.11 0.25
CA GLY A 107 26.71 19.72 0.31
C GLY A 107 26.50 19.12 1.70
N ASP A 108 26.95 19.84 2.73
CA ASP A 108 26.80 19.44 4.13
C ASP A 108 25.33 19.46 4.57
N ALA A 109 24.56 20.44 4.08
CA ALA A 109 23.12 20.49 4.32
C ALA A 109 22.41 19.27 3.76
N PHE A 110 22.72 18.87 2.53
CA PHE A 110 22.09 17.71 1.91
C PHE A 110 22.43 16.43 2.65
N SER A 111 23.69 16.18 3.01
CA SER A 111 24.07 15.00 3.81
C SER A 111 23.37 14.95 5.17
N ARG A 112 23.18 16.10 5.83
CA ARG A 112 22.41 16.17 7.09
C ARG A 112 20.93 15.88 6.88
N LEU A 113 20.35 16.43 5.82
CA LEU A 113 18.93 16.25 5.47
C LEU A 113 18.62 14.81 5.06
N GLU A 114 19.52 14.13 4.35
CA GLU A 114 19.40 12.70 4.04
C GLU A 114 19.29 11.86 5.32
N GLY A 115 20.10 12.17 6.34
CA GLY A 115 20.01 11.53 7.67
C GLY A 115 18.68 11.74 8.39
N LEU A 116 17.91 12.76 8.00
CA LEU A 116 16.56 13.06 8.52
C LEU A 116 15.44 12.53 7.62
N GLY A 117 15.77 11.75 6.58
CA GLY A 117 14.80 11.13 5.68
C GLY A 117 14.37 12.03 4.51
N VAL A 118 15.06 13.14 4.24
CA VAL A 118 14.86 13.91 3.00
C VAL A 118 15.39 13.11 1.83
N THR A 119 14.58 13.00 0.77
CA THR A 119 14.96 12.25 -0.45
C THR A 119 15.15 13.15 -1.65
N LYS A 120 14.64 14.39 -1.58
CA LYS A 120 14.77 15.37 -2.65
C LYS A 120 14.87 16.77 -2.06
N LEU A 121 15.73 17.58 -2.66
CA LEU A 121 15.88 19.00 -2.37
C LEU A 121 15.61 19.80 -3.65
N THR A 122 14.88 20.90 -3.52
CA THR A 122 14.60 21.84 -4.59
C THR A 122 15.06 23.21 -4.13
N ILE A 123 15.93 23.83 -4.93
CA ILE A 123 16.52 25.13 -4.65
C ILE A 123 16.09 26.06 -5.76
N GLU A 124 15.48 27.17 -5.39
CA GLU A 124 15.03 28.20 -6.30
C GLU A 124 15.53 29.54 -5.82
N ARG A 125 15.83 30.45 -6.74
CA ARG A 125 16.06 31.85 -6.41
C ARG A 125 14.74 32.58 -6.62
N SER A 126 14.18 33.13 -5.55
CA SER A 126 12.96 33.93 -5.62
C SER A 126 13.20 35.16 -6.50
N GLU A 127 12.38 35.33 -7.54
CA GLU A 127 12.46 36.49 -8.44
C GLU A 127 12.04 37.79 -7.74
N GLU A 128 11.09 37.73 -6.81
CA GLU A 128 10.63 38.89 -6.04
C GLU A 128 11.62 39.34 -4.96
N SER A 129 12.26 38.41 -4.25
CA SER A 129 13.10 38.74 -3.09
C SER A 129 14.60 38.61 -3.36
N GLY A 130 15.00 38.01 -4.48
CA GLY A 130 16.38 37.66 -4.81
C GLY A 130 17.00 36.59 -3.89
N LYS A 131 16.27 36.09 -2.89
CA LYS A 131 16.74 35.14 -1.88
C LYS A 131 16.58 33.70 -2.33
N LEU A 132 17.38 32.81 -1.74
CA LEU A 132 17.26 31.37 -1.93
C LEU A 132 16.03 30.83 -1.18
N VAL A 133 15.19 30.12 -1.92
CA VAL A 133 14.09 29.29 -1.43
C VAL A 133 14.56 27.84 -1.46
N ILE A 134 14.41 27.15 -0.34
CA ILE A 134 14.85 25.77 -0.17
C ILE A 134 13.64 24.96 0.27
N ASN A 135 13.25 24.02 -0.59
CA ASN A 135 12.19 23.07 -0.34
C ASN A 135 12.80 21.68 -0.25
N SER A 136 12.32 20.87 0.69
CA SER A 136 12.73 19.48 0.81
C SER A 136 11.49 18.59 0.78
N ALA A 137 11.61 17.44 0.13
CA ALA A 137 10.59 16.42 0.13
C ALA A 137 11.13 15.17 0.83
N GLY A 138 10.35 14.67 1.77
CA GLY A 138 10.55 13.38 2.41
C GLY A 138 10.25 12.21 1.48
N PRO A 139 10.24 10.97 2.00
CA PRO A 139 9.96 9.79 1.20
C PRO A 139 8.57 9.92 0.58
N THR A 140 8.42 9.46 -0.67
CA THR A 140 7.09 9.32 -1.30
C THR A 140 6.37 8.17 -0.63
N VAL A 141 5.82 8.45 0.54
CA VAL A 141 4.90 7.54 1.20
C VAL A 141 3.65 7.67 0.37
N LYS A 142 3.42 6.71 -0.51
CA LYS A 142 2.06 6.45 -0.97
C LYS A 142 1.29 6.31 0.33
N ARG A 143 0.55 7.36 0.73
CA ARG A 143 -0.37 7.28 1.86
C ARG A 143 -1.04 5.93 1.69
N PRO A 144 -1.10 5.06 2.72
CA PRO A 144 -2.04 3.96 2.66
C PRO A 144 -3.32 4.63 2.17
N ARG A 145 -3.79 4.22 0.98
CA ARG A 145 -5.02 4.79 0.44
C ARG A 145 -5.94 4.75 1.63
N SER A 146 -6.43 5.91 2.06
CA SER A 146 -7.52 5.92 3.00
C SER A 146 -8.50 4.89 2.43
N SER A 147 -9.16 4.13 3.28
CA SER A 147 -10.38 3.43 2.87
C SER A 147 -11.46 4.41 2.36
N GLY A 148 -11.11 5.65 1.98
CA GLY A 148 -11.84 6.49 1.07
C GLY A 148 -11.92 5.81 -0.29
N GLY A 149 -13.04 5.09 -0.45
CA GLY A 149 -13.74 4.90 -1.72
C GLY A 149 -12.81 4.81 -2.91
N GLY A 150 -12.18 3.64 -3.08
CA GLY A 150 -11.69 3.28 -4.39
C GLY A 150 -12.85 3.39 -5.36
N THR A 151 -12.83 4.44 -6.18
CA THR A 151 -13.69 4.66 -7.36
C THR A 151 -13.39 3.58 -8.38
N GLY A 152 -13.73 2.36 -8.01
CA GLY A 152 -13.63 1.14 -8.77
C GLY A 152 -14.95 0.42 -8.58
N SER A 153 -16.03 1.05 -9.08
CA SER A 153 -17.22 0.45 -9.69
C SER A 153 -17.60 -0.99 -9.27
N ARG A 154 -17.57 -1.29 -7.97
CA ARG A 154 -17.89 -2.62 -7.39
C ARG A 154 -18.75 -2.54 -6.14
N GLY A 155 -19.23 -1.35 -5.79
CA GLY A 155 -20.09 -1.13 -4.62
C GLY A 155 -20.85 0.20 -4.65
N GLN A 156 -21.04 0.80 -5.83
CA GLN A 156 -22.03 1.86 -5.94
C GLN A 156 -23.41 1.23 -5.95
N SER A 157 -24.29 1.74 -5.09
CA SER A 157 -25.69 1.35 -5.12
C SER A 157 -26.27 1.65 -6.50
N LEU A 158 -27.29 0.87 -6.86
CA LEU A 158 -27.99 0.99 -8.11
C LEU A 158 -29.47 0.92 -7.80
N THR A 159 -30.22 1.92 -8.22
CA THR A 159 -31.68 1.90 -8.09
C THR A 159 -32.25 1.29 -9.36
N VAL A 160 -33.08 0.26 -9.22
CA VAL A 160 -33.75 -0.41 -10.36
C VAL A 160 -35.23 -0.47 -10.05
N ASP A 161 -36.06 0.15 -10.90
CA ASP A 161 -37.52 0.27 -10.72
C ASP A 161 -37.92 0.84 -9.33
N GLY A 162 -37.12 1.77 -8.81
CA GLY A 162 -37.32 2.39 -7.50
C GLY A 162 -36.85 1.57 -6.29
N GLU A 163 -36.29 0.36 -6.50
CA GLU A 163 -35.66 -0.43 -5.45
C GLU A 163 -34.14 -0.19 -5.42
N GLU A 164 -33.60 0.18 -4.26
CA GLU A 164 -32.16 0.44 -4.10
C GLU A 164 -31.40 -0.85 -3.76
N PHE A 165 -30.47 -1.23 -4.64
CA PHE A 165 -29.58 -2.37 -4.43
C PHE A 165 -28.20 -1.90 -4.00
N ALA A 166 -27.59 -2.60 -3.04
CA ALA A 166 -26.25 -2.30 -2.53
C ALA A 166 -25.14 -2.36 -3.62
N SER A 167 -25.41 -2.99 -4.76
CA SER A 167 -24.56 -2.93 -5.95
C SER A 167 -25.31 -3.36 -7.20
N ALA A 168 -24.79 -2.99 -8.38
CA ALA A 168 -25.28 -3.50 -9.67
C ALA A 168 -25.29 -5.04 -9.73
N SER A 169 -24.29 -5.70 -9.13
CA SER A 169 -24.26 -7.17 -9.05
C SER A 169 -25.35 -7.74 -8.15
N ALA A 170 -25.77 -7.00 -7.11
CA ALA A 170 -26.90 -7.40 -6.27
C ALA A 170 -28.23 -7.28 -7.03
N ALA A 171 -28.44 -6.17 -7.76
CA ALA A 171 -29.60 -6.02 -8.64
C ALA A 171 -29.68 -7.15 -9.67
N MET A 172 -28.55 -7.48 -10.32
CA MET A 172 -28.50 -8.57 -11.29
C MET A 172 -28.82 -9.94 -10.72
N ARG A 173 -28.42 -10.24 -9.49
CA ARG A 173 -28.79 -11.51 -8.86
C ARG A 173 -30.27 -11.57 -8.53
N ASN A 174 -30.91 -10.41 -8.30
CA ASN A 174 -32.34 -10.32 -8.07
C ASN A 174 -33.14 -10.57 -9.36
N PHE A 175 -32.79 -9.91 -10.47
CA PHE A 175 -33.51 -10.03 -11.74
C PHE A 175 -33.05 -11.20 -12.62
N TYR A 176 -31.79 -11.63 -12.49
CA TYR A 176 -31.15 -12.68 -13.30
C TYR A 176 -30.21 -13.56 -12.48
N PRO A 177 -30.75 -14.44 -11.61
CA PRO A 177 -29.95 -15.27 -10.70
C PRO A 177 -28.95 -16.21 -11.41
N ASP A 178 -29.26 -16.62 -12.64
CA ASP A 178 -28.41 -17.51 -13.46
C ASP A 178 -27.35 -16.74 -14.28
N SER A 179 -27.28 -15.42 -14.15
CA SER A 179 -26.32 -14.61 -14.89
C SER A 179 -24.93 -14.72 -14.28
N GLY A 180 -23.94 -15.08 -15.11
CA GLY A 180 -22.52 -15.09 -14.74
C GLY A 180 -21.99 -13.70 -14.35
N PRO A 181 -20.75 -13.63 -13.83
CA PRO A 181 -20.15 -12.37 -13.37
C PRO A 181 -19.99 -11.40 -14.55
N LEU A 182 -20.73 -10.28 -14.50
CA LEU A 182 -20.67 -9.19 -15.47
C LEU A 182 -20.12 -7.91 -14.84
N ASN A 183 -19.54 -7.03 -15.66
CA ASN A 183 -19.14 -5.69 -15.21
C ASN A 183 -20.36 -4.76 -15.09
N ARG A 184 -20.25 -3.69 -14.29
CA ARG A 184 -21.38 -2.78 -13.99
C ARG A 184 -22.07 -2.25 -15.25
N ASP A 185 -21.33 -1.87 -16.27
CA ASP A 185 -21.91 -1.28 -17.49
C ASP A 185 -22.71 -2.31 -18.29
N SER A 186 -22.23 -3.56 -18.37
CA SER A 186 -22.99 -4.66 -18.99
C SER A 186 -24.25 -5.00 -18.20
N ILE A 187 -24.17 -4.88 -16.87
CA ILE A 187 -25.30 -5.08 -15.97
C ILE A 187 -26.39 -4.02 -16.21
N ILE A 188 -26.01 -2.75 -16.19
CA ILE A 188 -26.93 -1.63 -16.42
C ILE A 188 -27.54 -1.75 -17.81
N SER A 189 -26.70 -1.99 -18.82
CA SER A 189 -27.17 -2.21 -20.19
C SER A 189 -28.19 -3.35 -20.29
N LYS A 190 -27.96 -4.47 -19.60
CA LYS A 190 -28.89 -5.60 -19.60
C LYS A 190 -30.21 -5.29 -18.89
N LEU A 191 -30.16 -4.60 -17.74
CA LEU A 191 -31.35 -4.18 -17.01
C LEU A 191 -32.19 -3.17 -17.82
N THR A 192 -31.55 -2.16 -18.42
CA THR A 192 -32.21 -1.17 -19.27
C THR A 192 -32.80 -1.81 -20.54
N ASN A 193 -32.08 -2.72 -21.20
CA ASN A 193 -32.58 -3.45 -22.36
C ASN A 193 -33.75 -4.39 -22.02
N ALA A 194 -33.84 -4.84 -20.78
CA ALA A 194 -34.95 -5.63 -20.28
C ALA A 194 -36.17 -4.78 -19.87
N GLY A 195 -36.08 -3.46 -19.97
CA GLY A 195 -37.17 -2.53 -19.68
C GLY A 195 -37.19 -2.01 -18.24
N HIS A 196 -36.15 -2.27 -17.44
CA HIS A 196 -36.04 -1.72 -16.09
C HIS A 196 -35.51 -0.29 -16.10
N GLU A 197 -36.06 0.57 -15.25
CA GLU A 197 -35.57 1.93 -15.04
C GLU A 197 -34.37 1.90 -14.08
N VAL A 198 -33.21 2.37 -14.53
CA VAL A 198 -31.96 2.28 -13.78
C VAL A 198 -31.41 3.67 -13.47
N ALA A 199 -31.20 3.99 -12.20
CA ALA A 199 -30.65 5.25 -11.69
C ALA A 199 -29.45 5.04 -10.76
#